data_AF-A0AAD6BII1-F1
#
_entry.id   AF-A0AAD6BII1-F1
#
_cell.length_a   1.000
_cell.length_b   1.000
_cell.length_c   1.000
_cell.angle_alpha   90.00
_cell.angle_beta   90.00
_cell.angle_gamma   90.00
#
_symmetry.space_group_name_H-M   'P 1'
#
loop_
_entity.id
_entity.type
_entity.pdbx_description
1 polymer ?
#
loop_
_entity_poly.entity_id
_entity_poly.type
_entity_poly.pdbx_seq_one_letter_code
_entity_poly.pdbx_strand_id
1 'polypeptide(L)' 'TPSNPNINITREVVIRCLMIYLGERTDQLLKEYDDADSASQELAVQGMAIYSIKTNASEGSHDIGIVVEGIR' A
#
# COMPACT_ATOMS: atom_id res chain seq x y z
N THR A 1 -9.38 -13.95 -29.84
CA THR A 1 -9.72 -13.04 -28.74
C THR A 1 -8.45 -12.28 -28.37
N PRO A 2 -8.49 -10.97 -28.06
CA PRO A 2 -7.31 -10.27 -27.58
C PRO A 2 -6.85 -10.96 -26.30
N SER A 3 -5.55 -11.23 -26.19
CA SER A 3 -4.93 -11.75 -24.97
C SER A 3 -5.27 -10.81 -23.82
N ASN A 4 -5.98 -11.32 -22.82
CA ASN A 4 -6.24 -10.57 -21.61
C ASN A 4 -4.87 -10.21 -21.01
N PRO A 5 -4.51 -8.92 -20.85
CA PRO A 5 -3.22 -8.57 -20.26
C PRO A 5 -3.09 -9.29 -18.92
N ASN A 6 -1.92 -9.87 -18.67
CA ASN A 6 -1.65 -10.54 -17.40
C ASN A 6 -2.06 -9.60 -16.27
N ILE A 7 -2.97 -10.04 -15.41
CA ILE A 7 -3.55 -9.21 -14.34
C ILE A 7 -2.46 -8.54 -13.48
N ASN A 8 -1.30 -9.18 -13.34
CA ASN A 8 -0.15 -8.61 -12.62
C ASN A 8 0.45 -7.40 -13.34
N ILE A 9 0.52 -7.42 -14.69
CA ILE A 9 0.96 -6.27 -15.49
C ILE A 9 -0.02 -5.11 -15.32
N THR A 10 -1.32 -5.37 -15.39
CA THR A 10 -2.34 -4.34 -15.19
C THR A 10 -2.24 -3.71 -13.80
N ARG A 11 -2.08 -4.54 -12.75
CA ARG A 11 -1.90 -4.06 -11.37
C ARG A 11 -0.66 -3.17 -11.23
N GLU A 12 0.46 -3.61 -11.76
CA GLU A 12 1.71 -2.86 -11.72
C GLU A 12 1.59 -1.48 -12.39
N VAL A 13 0.98 -1.45 -13.59
CA VAL A 13 0.76 -0.19 -14.32
C VAL A 13 -0.14 0.76 -13.54
N VAL A 14 -1.24 0.27 -12.97
CA VAL A 14 -2.17 1.10 -12.18
C VAL A 14 -1.46 1.71 -10.96
N ILE A 15 -0.68 0.91 -10.23
CA ILE A 15 0.06 1.38 -9.05
C ILE A 15 1.10 2.44 -9.44
N ARG A 16 1.86 2.23 -10.51
CA ARG A 16 2.84 3.22 -11.02
C ARG A 16 2.16 4.52 -11.46
N CYS A 17 1.04 4.43 -12.17
CA CYS A 17 0.26 5.61 -12.56
C CYS A 17 -0.25 6.39 -11.34
N LEU A 18 -0.71 5.70 -10.30
CA LEU A 18 -1.14 6.32 -9.06
C LEU A 18 0.01 7.06 -8.36
N MET A 19 1.20 6.45 -8.28
CA MET A 19 2.40 7.10 -7.73
C MET A 19 2.73 8.40 -8.47
N ILE A 20 2.72 8.37 -9.80
CA ILE A 20 3.01 9.55 -10.63
C ILE A 20 1.94 10.63 -10.43
N TYR A 21 0.67 10.24 -10.41
CA TYR A 21 -0.45 11.18 -10.30
C TYR A 21 -0.44 11.92 -8.95
N LEU A 22 -0.13 11.22 -7.87
CA LEU A 22 -0.09 11.80 -6.52
C LEU A 22 1.18 12.61 -6.24
N GLY A 23 2.24 12.44 -7.04
CA GLY A 23 3.54 13.08 -6.80
C GLY A 23 4.28 12.53 -5.57
N GLU A 24 3.82 11.39 -5.04
CA GLU A 24 4.36 10.73 -3.86
C GLU A 24 5.54 9.82 -4.21
N ARG A 25 6.51 9.71 -3.30
CA ARG A 25 7.59 8.73 -3.47
C ARG A 25 7.09 7.33 -3.15
N THR A 26 7.60 6.32 -3.87
CA THR A 26 7.23 4.92 -3.67
C THR A 26 7.45 4.43 -2.23
N ASP A 27 8.54 4.84 -1.59
CA ASP A 27 8.89 4.50 -0.21
C ASP A 27 8.00 5.20 0.84
N GLN A 28 7.26 6.21 0.42
CA GLN A 28 6.30 6.93 1.25
C GLN A 28 4.88 6.37 1.04
N LEU A 29 4.49 6.11 -0.21
CA LEU A 29 3.17 5.59 -0.57
C LEU A 29 2.99 4.11 -0.24
N LEU A 30 4.01 3.26 -0.38
CA LEU A 30 3.91 1.83 -0.08
C LEU A 30 4.68 1.50 1.21
N LYS A 31 3.98 0.98 2.21
CA LYS A 31 4.55 0.67 3.53
C LYS A 31 4.28 -0.77 3.95
N GLU A 32 5.26 -1.39 4.56
CA GLU A 32 5.12 -2.72 5.16
C GLU A 32 5.47 -2.62 6.64
N TYR A 33 4.59 -3.15 7.49
CA TYR A 33 4.76 -3.16 8.94
C TYR A 33 4.67 -4.59 9.45
N ASP A 34 5.45 -4.87 10.50
CA ASP A 34 5.43 -6.18 11.16
C ASP A 34 4.28 -6.29 12.19
N ASP A 35 3.80 -5.16 12.70
CA ASP A 35 2.71 -5.10 13.67
C ASP A 35 1.88 -3.81 13.52
N ALA A 36 0.73 -3.76 14.21
CA ALA A 36 -0.19 -2.62 14.14
C ALA A 36 0.31 -1.38 14.91
N ASP A 37 1.17 -1.55 15.91
CA ASP A 37 1.65 -0.45 16.75
C ASP A 37 2.65 0.42 15.98
N SER A 38 3.58 -0.21 15.27
CA SER A 38 4.52 0.43 14.35
C SER A 38 3.80 1.14 13.20
N ALA A 39 2.78 0.49 12.63
CA ALA A 39 1.92 1.10 11.61
C ALA A 39 1.23 2.37 12.14
N SER A 40 0.62 2.29 13.33
CA SER A 40 -0.15 3.40 13.91
C SER A 40 0.68 4.66 14.14
N GLN A 41 1.92 4.51 14.61
CA GLN A 41 2.80 5.65 14.90
C GLN A 41 3.22 6.40 13.63
N GLU A 42 3.61 5.68 12.57
CA GLU A 42 4.07 6.31 11.33
C GLU A 42 2.90 6.83 10.49
N LEU A 43 1.80 6.08 10.39
CA LEU A 43 0.63 6.45 9.58
C LEU A 43 -0.10 7.68 10.13
N ALA A 44 0.01 7.98 11.43
CA ALA A 44 -0.60 9.18 12.03
C ALA A 44 -0.07 10.50 11.47
N VAL A 45 1.15 10.53 10.95
CA VAL A 45 1.77 11.75 10.39
C VAL A 45 1.86 11.72 8.86
N GLN A 46 1.35 10.66 8.23
CA GLN A 46 1.34 10.48 6.79
C GLN A 46 0.16 11.21 6.15
N GLY A 47 0.42 11.86 5.01
CA GLY A 47 -0.62 12.41 4.15
C GLY A 47 -1.41 11.31 3.45
N MET A 48 -0.73 10.30 2.90
CA MET A 48 -1.35 9.14 2.28
C MET A 48 -0.38 7.95 2.25
N ALA A 49 -0.87 6.76 2.56
CA ALA A 49 -0.12 5.51 2.42
C ALA A 49 -1.04 4.33 2.11
N ILE A 50 -0.56 3.41 1.28
CA ILE A 50 -1.07 2.05 1.10
C ILE A 50 -0.12 1.16 1.89
N TYR A 51 -0.64 0.48 2.91
CA TYR A 51 0.19 -0.28 3.82
C TYR A 51 -0.27 -1.72 3.93
N SER A 52 0.67 -2.61 4.26
CA SER A 52 0.36 -3.98 4.68
C SER A 52 0.89 -4.25 6.08
N ILE A 53 0.09 -4.86 6.94
CA ILE A 53 0.55 -5.37 8.24
C ILE A 53 0.69 -6.88 8.12
N LYS A 54 1.87 -7.41 8.44
CA LYS A 54 2.09 -8.84 8.51
C LYS A 54 1.28 -9.38 9.68
N THR A 55 0.35 -10.29 9.40
CA THR A 55 -0.35 -10.99 10.47
C THR A 55 0.41 -12.27 10.81
N ASN A 56 0.50 -12.58 12.11
CA ASN A 56 1.09 -13.84 12.59
C ASN A 56 0.18 -15.05 12.27
N ALA A 57 -0.98 -14.81 11.66
CA ALA A 57 -1.93 -15.83 11.27
C ALA A 57 -1.49 -16.45 9.94
N SER A 58 -0.82 -17.60 10.02
CA SER A 58 -0.59 -18.57 8.95
C SER A 58 -0.20 -17.97 7.58
N GLU A 59 1.10 -18.00 7.26
CA GLU A 59 1.66 -17.99 5.88
C GLU A 59 0.75 -17.34 4.81
N GLY A 60 0.65 -16.01 4.82
CA GLY A 60 0.21 -15.27 3.65
C GLY A 60 -0.94 -14.28 3.81
N SER A 61 -1.62 -14.20 4.97
CA SER A 61 -2.64 -13.15 5.17
C SER A 61 -1.99 -11.82 5.59
N HIS A 62 -1.89 -10.89 4.64
CA HIS A 62 -1.47 -9.51 4.90
C HIS A 62 -2.71 -8.64 4.96
N ASP A 63 -2.87 -7.88 6.03
CA ASP A 63 -3.92 -6.88 6.13
C ASP A 63 -3.49 -5.65 5.34
N ILE A 64 -4.14 -5.41 4.20
CA ILE A 64 -3.87 -4.25 3.34
C ILE A 64 -4.83 -3.12 3.71
N GLY A 65 -4.29 -1.95 4.02
CA GLY A 65 -5.05 -0.74 4.33
C GLY A 65 -4.60 0.46 3.50
N ILE A 66 -5.45 1.48 3.46
CA ILE A 66 -5.14 2.78 2.87
C ILE A 66 -5.45 3.85 3.91
N VAL A 67 -4.49 4.73 4.18
CA VAL A 67 -4.70 5.95 4.95
C VAL A 67 -4.71 7.14 4.00
N VAL A 68 -5.65 8.06 4.20
CA VAL A 68 -5.74 9.35 3.51
C VAL A 68 -5.99 10.40 4.58
N GLU A 69 -5.12 11.39 4.67
CA GLU A 69 -5.02 12.39 5.74
C GLU A 69 -5.06 11.75 7.14
N GLY A 70 -3.88 11.51 7.73
CA GLY A 70 -3.77 11.01 9.10
C GLY A 70 -4.67 11.78 10.08
N ILE A 71 -5.40 11.07 10.93
CA ILE A 71 -6.27 11.69 11.95
C ILE A 71 -5.37 12.51 12.89
N ARG A 72 -5.52 13.83 12.84
CA ARG A 72 -4.96 14.75 13.83
C ARG A 72 -5.81 14.78 15.09
#